data_AF-A0A5J9TGG0-F1
#
_entry.id   AF-A0A5J9TGG0-F1
#
_cell.length_a   1.000
_cell.length_b   1.000
_cell.length_c   1.000
_cell.angle_alpha   90.00
_cell.angle_beta   90.00
_cell.angle_gamma   90.00
#
_symmetry.space_group_name_H-M   'P 1'
#
loop_
_entity.id
_entity.type
_entity.pdbx_description
1 polymer ?
#
loop_
_entity_poly.entity_id
_entity_poly.type
_entity_poly.pdbx_seq_one_letter_code
_entity_poly.pdbx_strand_id
1 'polypeptide(L)'
;MAWSPIIRHASLLLLLLLPLCLADDRLVPGKPLYPGSTIVSNGGSFAFGYFSPSNSTPAKLYLGIWYTNISQLTVVWVANRETPATNATSSAPALSLTNTSNLVLSDADGGVLWTTDVAGAAGFPATTGLAAE
;
A
#
# COMPACT_ATOMS: atom_id res chain seq x y z
N MET A 1 -46.85 2.90 -2.54
CA MET A 1 -46.36 2.00 -3.60
C MET A 1 -45.45 0.95 -2.98
N ALA A 2 -45.93 -0.28 -2.82
CA ALA A 2 -45.10 -1.40 -2.38
C ALA A 2 -44.26 -1.89 -3.56
N TRP A 3 -42.94 -1.94 -3.42
CA TRP A 3 -42.07 -2.51 -4.46
C TRP A 3 -42.37 -3.99 -4.62
N SER A 4 -42.42 -4.46 -5.87
CA SER A 4 -42.67 -5.87 -6.19
C SER A 4 -41.69 -6.77 -5.43
N PRO A 5 -42.13 -7.94 -4.92
CA PRO A 5 -41.26 -8.89 -4.23
C PRO A 5 -40.04 -9.25 -5.08
N ILE A 6 -40.16 -9.30 -6.40
CA ILE A 6 -39.05 -9.58 -7.34
C ILE A 6 -37.91 -8.56 -7.18
N ILE A 7 -38.24 -7.27 -7.02
CA ILE A 7 -37.25 -6.20 -6.87
C ILE A 7 -36.49 -6.34 -5.55
N ARG A 8 -37.18 -6.78 -4.49
CA ARG A 8 -36.55 -7.02 -3.17
C ARG A 8 -35.56 -8.18 -3.22
N HIS A 9 -35.95 -9.29 -3.85
CA HIS A 9 -35.07 -10.45 -3.99
C HIS A 9 -33.87 -10.14 -4.89
N ALA A 10 -34.08 -9.43 -6.00
CA ALA A 10 -33.00 -8.98 -6.88
C ALA A 10 -32.02 -8.03 -6.16
N SER A 11 -32.53 -7.10 -5.34
CA SER A 11 -31.69 -6.19 -4.55
C SER A 11 -30.89 -6.91 -3.47
N LEU A 12 -31.50 -7.89 -2.79
CA LEU A 12 -30.81 -8.71 -1.79
C LEU A 12 -29.74 -9.59 -2.42
N LEU A 13 -30.04 -10.20 -3.57
CA LEU A 13 -29.09 -10.98 -4.35
C LEU A 13 -27.93 -10.10 -4.85
N LEU A 14 -28.21 -8.89 -5.33
CA LEU A 14 -27.18 -7.93 -5.73
C LEU A 14 -26.27 -7.55 -4.55
N LEU A 15 -26.84 -7.25 -3.38
CA LEU A 15 -26.08 -6.99 -2.15
C LEU A 15 -25.23 -8.20 -1.70
N LEU A 16 -25.70 -9.43 -1.93
CA LEU A 16 -24.95 -10.66 -1.66
C LEU A 16 -23.81 -10.92 -2.65
N LEU A 17 -23.97 -10.43 -3.90
CA LEU A 17 -23.01 -10.57 -4.98
C LEU A 17 -21.97 -9.44 -4.99
N LEU A 18 -22.22 -8.33 -4.30
CA LEU A 18 -21.19 -7.31 -4.09
C LEU A 18 -20.10 -7.92 -3.19
N PRO A 19 -18.85 -8.02 -3.66
CA PRO A 19 -17.77 -8.41 -2.79
C PRO A 19 -17.72 -7.41 -1.64
N LEU A 20 -17.84 -7.89 -0.39
CA LEU A 20 -17.48 -7.08 0.76
C LEU A 20 -15.99 -6.77 0.61
N CYS A 21 -15.69 -5.59 0.07
CA CYS A 21 -14.33 -5.15 -0.14
C CYS A 21 -13.76 -4.78 1.23
N LEU A 22 -13.21 -5.78 1.92
CA LEU A 22 -12.37 -5.53 3.08
C LEU A 22 -11.09 -4.91 2.57
N ALA A 23 -10.75 -3.72 3.05
CA ALA A 23 -9.45 -3.12 2.80
C ALA A 23 -8.39 -4.05 3.42
N ASP A 24 -7.51 -4.60 2.58
CA ASP A 24 -6.37 -5.38 3.05
C ASP A 24 -5.36 -4.40 3.67
N ASP A 25 -4.97 -4.66 4.92
CA ASP A 25 -4.01 -3.86 5.68
C ASP A 25 -2.60 -4.48 5.66
N ARG A 26 -2.38 -5.52 4.82
CA ARG A 26 -1.14 -6.30 4.79
C ARG A 26 -0.48 -6.33 3.41
N LEU A 27 0.84 -6.24 3.42
CA LEU A 27 1.68 -6.66 2.29
C LEU A 27 2.10 -8.10 2.51
N VAL A 28 1.94 -8.93 1.48
CA VAL A 28 2.34 -10.34 1.53
C VAL A 28 3.25 -10.68 0.34
N PRO A 29 4.19 -11.63 0.50
CA PRO A 29 5.02 -12.08 -0.61
C PRO A 29 4.15 -12.59 -1.77
N GLY A 30 4.58 -12.28 -3.00
CA GLY A 30 3.85 -12.66 -4.22
C GLY A 30 2.64 -11.78 -4.56
N LYS A 31 2.31 -10.77 -3.74
CA LYS A 31 1.30 -9.76 -4.05
C LYS A 31 1.92 -8.35 -4.09
N PRO A 32 2.51 -7.95 -5.23
CA PRO A 32 3.05 -6.61 -5.37
C PRO A 32 1.96 -5.54 -5.34
N LEU A 33 2.31 -4.37 -4.80
CA LEU A 33 1.49 -3.17 -4.82
C LEU A 33 1.89 -2.31 -6.04
N TYR A 34 0.89 -1.88 -6.81
CA TYR A 34 1.06 -1.07 -8.01
C TYR A 34 0.44 0.33 -7.83
N PRO A 35 0.82 1.32 -8.65
CA PRO A 35 0.18 2.62 -8.69
C PRO A 35 -1.35 2.50 -8.87
N GLY A 36 -2.11 3.27 -8.08
CA GLY A 36 -3.58 3.22 -8.05
C GLY A 36 -4.16 2.29 -7.00
N SER A 37 -3.38 1.36 -6.47
CA SER A 37 -3.74 0.53 -5.31
C SER A 37 -3.17 1.11 -4.03
N THR A 38 -3.90 0.95 -2.92
CA THR A 38 -3.49 1.41 -1.59
C THR A 38 -3.81 0.36 -0.53
N ILE A 39 -3.04 0.41 0.55
CA ILE A 39 -3.25 -0.39 1.75
C ILE A 39 -3.66 0.56 2.85
N VAL A 40 -4.78 0.29 3.50
CA VAL A 40 -5.34 1.17 4.52
C VAL A 40 -5.12 0.52 5.88
N SER A 41 -4.59 1.28 6.83
CA SER A 41 -4.38 0.80 8.20
C SER A 41 -5.68 0.32 8.82
N ASN A 42 -5.62 -0.65 9.72
CA ASN A 42 -6.74 -0.97 10.60
C ASN A 42 -7.25 0.30 11.32
N GLY A 43 -8.55 0.56 11.28
CA GLY A 43 -9.17 1.80 11.77
C GLY A 43 -9.13 2.98 10.79
N GLY A 44 -8.54 2.81 9.60
CA GLY A 44 -8.71 3.71 8.48
C GLY A 44 -8.11 5.09 8.64
N SER A 45 -7.12 5.29 9.52
CA SER A 45 -6.49 6.60 9.77
C SER A 45 -5.32 6.91 8.84
N PHE A 46 -4.65 5.88 8.33
CA PHE A 46 -3.52 5.99 7.43
C PHE A 46 -3.74 5.15 6.18
N ALA A 47 -3.20 5.63 5.07
CA ALA A 47 -3.08 4.86 3.83
C ALA A 47 -1.62 4.84 3.38
N PHE A 48 -1.26 3.74 2.73
CA PHE A 48 0.05 3.48 2.18
C PHE A 48 -0.06 3.12 0.70
N GLY A 49 0.79 3.71 -0.14
CA GLY A 49 0.82 3.43 -1.57
C GLY A 49 1.54 4.50 -2.36
N TYR A 50 1.21 4.57 -3.66
CA TYR A 50 1.82 5.53 -4.58
C TYR A 50 1.05 6.84 -4.62
N PHE A 51 1.77 7.95 -4.69
CA PHE A 51 1.21 9.28 -4.92
C PHE A 51 2.10 10.12 -5.83
N SER A 52 1.52 11.18 -6.42
CA SER A 52 2.23 12.19 -7.21
C SER A 52 1.90 13.58 -6.65
N PRO A 53 2.87 14.31 -6.05
CA PRO A 53 2.61 15.61 -5.41
C PRO A 53 2.38 16.75 -6.41
N SER A 54 2.76 16.58 -7.68
CA SER A 54 2.70 17.63 -8.70
C SER A 54 2.39 17.03 -10.08
N ASN A 55 1.77 17.82 -10.96
CA ASN A 55 1.54 17.47 -12.36
C ASN A 55 2.83 17.61 -13.17
N SER A 56 3.78 16.70 -12.98
CA SER A 56 5.00 16.62 -13.80
C SER A 56 4.78 15.73 -15.03
N THR A 57 5.54 15.97 -16.10
CA THR A 57 5.57 15.11 -17.28
C THR A 57 7.02 14.67 -17.56
N PRO A 58 7.37 13.38 -17.38
CA PRO A 58 6.52 12.29 -16.88
C PRO A 58 6.13 12.46 -15.40
N ALA A 59 5.05 11.79 -14.99
CA ALA A 59 4.57 11.83 -13.61
C ALA A 59 5.60 11.19 -12.66
N LYS A 60 5.98 11.92 -11.61
CA LYS A 60 6.90 11.43 -10.56
C LYS A 60 6.08 10.74 -9.47
N LEU A 61 6.32 9.44 -9.31
CA LEU A 61 5.65 8.59 -8.35
C LEU A 61 6.53 8.35 -7.12
N TYR A 62 5.94 8.66 -5.98
CA TYR A 62 6.52 8.43 -4.67
C TYR A 62 5.69 7.39 -3.94
N LEU A 63 6.35 6.51 -3.21
CA LEU A 63 5.76 5.56 -2.30
C LEU A 63 5.76 6.16 -0.90
N GLY A 64 4.62 6.22 -0.23
CA GLY A 64 4.54 6.87 1.07
C GLY A 64 3.32 6.49 1.90
N ILE A 65 3.26 7.08 3.10
CA ILE A 65 2.15 6.97 4.04
C ILE A 65 1.53 8.35 4.20
N TRP A 66 0.20 8.44 4.22
CA TRP A 66 -0.54 9.69 4.43
C TRP A 66 -1.80 9.48 5.28
N TYR A 67 -2.35 10.58 5.78
CA TYR A 67 -3.66 10.58 6.47
C TYR A 67 -4.81 10.47 5.47
N THR A 68 -5.77 9.59 5.76
CA THR A 68 -7.00 9.40 4.97
C THR A 68 -8.09 10.41 5.29
N ASN A 69 -8.16 10.86 6.55
CA ASN A 69 -9.23 11.72 7.07
C ASN A 69 -8.96 13.22 6.84
N ILE A 70 -7.93 13.57 6.07
CA ILE A 70 -7.59 14.95 5.71
C ILE A 70 -7.78 15.10 4.21
N SER A 71 -8.61 16.06 3.78
CA SER A 71 -8.96 16.24 2.36
C SER A 71 -7.75 16.60 1.48
N GLN A 72 -6.74 17.24 2.07
CA GLN A 72 -5.47 17.52 1.40
C GLN A 72 -4.48 16.38 1.69
N LEU A 73 -3.82 15.89 0.64
CA LEU A 73 -2.80 14.85 0.75
C LEU A 73 -1.71 15.27 1.74
N THR A 74 -1.77 14.71 2.94
CA THR A 74 -0.85 15.03 4.04
C THR A 74 0.05 13.82 4.26
N VAL A 75 1.21 13.84 3.61
CA VAL A 75 2.18 12.75 3.61
C VAL A 75 3.04 12.82 4.88
N VAL A 76 3.09 11.72 5.63
CA VAL A 76 3.87 11.62 6.88
C VAL A 76 5.20 10.89 6.68
N TRP A 77 5.30 10.07 5.63
CA TRP A 77 6.52 9.33 5.32
C TRP A 77 6.61 9.03 3.82
N VAL A 78 7.82 9.02 3.27
CA VAL A 78 8.10 8.73 1.85
C VAL A 78 9.36 7.85 1.76
N ALA A 79 9.26 6.75 1.02
CA ALA A 79 10.34 5.77 0.83
C ALA A 79 11.42 6.29 -0.12
N ASN A 80 11.03 6.62 -1.34
CA ASN A 80 11.91 6.96 -2.46
C ASN A 80 11.95 8.47 -2.72
N ARG A 81 12.36 9.24 -1.69
CA ARG A 81 12.43 10.72 -1.77
C ARG A 81 13.47 11.20 -2.77
N GLU A 82 14.58 10.48 -2.86
CA GLU A 82 15.75 10.81 -3.65
C GLU A 82 15.60 10.35 -5.10
N THR A 83 14.92 9.23 -5.31
CA THR A 83 14.78 8.53 -6.60
C THR A 83 13.30 8.25 -6.92
N PRO A 84 12.52 9.26 -7.36
CA PRO A 84 11.13 9.07 -7.73
C PRO A 84 11.00 8.09 -8.90
N ALA A 85 10.01 7.20 -8.82
CA ALA A 85 9.65 6.34 -9.93
C ALA A 85 8.93 7.15 -11.02
N THR A 86 8.92 6.63 -12.24
CA THR A 86 8.13 7.20 -13.34
C THR A 86 7.29 6.10 -13.97
N ASN A 87 6.06 6.42 -14.35
CA ASN A 87 5.28 5.50 -15.19
C ASN A 87 5.90 5.48 -16.60
N ALA A 88 6.39 4.31 -17.01
CA ALA A 88 6.77 4.06 -18.40
C ALA A 88 5.56 3.53 -19.18
N THR A 89 5.64 3.60 -20.50
CA THR A 89 4.58 3.10 -21.40
C THR A 89 4.51 1.58 -21.47
N SER A 90 5.60 0.88 -21.11
CA SER A 90 5.74 -0.57 -21.18
C SER A 90 5.34 -1.30 -19.90
N SER A 91 5.57 -0.71 -18.72
CA SER A 91 5.35 -1.36 -17.41
C SER A 91 5.24 -0.32 -16.29
N ALA A 92 4.65 -0.72 -15.17
CA ALA A 92 4.46 0.13 -13.99
C ALA A 92 5.49 -0.21 -12.90
N PRO A 93 5.95 0.77 -12.11
CA PRO A 93 6.73 0.49 -10.92
C PRO A 93 5.93 -0.37 -9.94
N ALA A 94 6.63 -1.16 -9.13
CA ALA A 94 6.00 -2.11 -8.22
C ALA A 94 6.73 -2.16 -6.88
N LEU A 95 5.97 -2.27 -5.79
CA LEU A 95 6.49 -2.54 -4.46
C LEU A 95 6.19 -4.00 -4.14
N SER A 96 7.22 -4.78 -3.85
CA SER A 96 7.08 -6.19 -3.52
C SER A 96 7.73 -6.50 -2.17
N LEU A 97 7.14 -7.44 -1.45
CA LEU A 97 7.78 -8.06 -0.29
C LEU A 97 8.48 -9.34 -0.76
N THR A 98 9.79 -9.40 -0.55
CA THR A 98 10.59 -10.58 -0.91
C THR A 98 10.45 -11.69 0.12
N ASN A 99 10.86 -12.91 -0.24
CA ASN A 99 10.95 -14.02 0.70
C ASN A 99 12.00 -13.80 1.80
N THR A 100 12.92 -12.85 1.62
CA THR A 100 13.89 -12.42 2.64
C THR A 100 13.34 -11.30 3.53
N SER A 101 12.02 -11.05 3.50
CA SER A 101 11.34 -10.00 4.26
C SER A 101 11.79 -8.57 3.94
N ASN A 102 12.43 -8.36 2.79
CA ASN A 102 12.77 -7.02 2.33
C ASN A 102 11.63 -6.45 1.48
N LEU A 103 11.30 -5.19 1.71
CA LEU A 103 10.46 -4.42 0.80
C LEU A 103 11.34 -3.87 -0.31
N VAL A 104 10.99 -4.16 -1.55
CA VAL A 104 11.72 -3.72 -2.75
C VAL A 104 10.77 -2.94 -3.64
N LEU A 105 11.11 -1.68 -3.89
CA LEU A 105 10.49 -0.84 -4.89
C LEU A 105 11.30 -0.92 -6.18
N SER A 106 10.68 -1.42 -7.24
CA SER A 106 11.26 -1.47 -8.59
C SER A 106 10.64 -0.44 -9.52
N ASP A 107 11.42 0.06 -10.47
CA ASP A 107 10.95 0.83 -11.61
C ASP A 107 10.23 -0.06 -12.64
N ALA A 108 9.81 0.55 -13.75
CA ALA A 108 9.13 -0.12 -14.85
C ALA A 108 9.99 -1.14 -15.60
N ASP A 109 11.32 -0.98 -15.58
CA ASP A 109 12.28 -1.84 -16.26
C ASP A 109 12.83 -2.94 -15.33
N GLY A 110 12.37 -2.97 -14.07
CA GLY A 110 12.80 -3.91 -13.03
C GLY A 110 14.03 -3.47 -12.24
N GLY A 111 14.53 -2.24 -12.45
CA GLY A 111 15.59 -1.63 -11.66
C GLY A 111 15.13 -1.32 -10.24
N VAL A 112 16.00 -1.50 -9.24
CA VAL A 112 15.66 -1.25 -7.83
C VAL A 112 15.84 0.23 -7.52
N LEU A 113 14.74 0.91 -7.16
CA LEU A 113 14.75 2.32 -6.77
C LEU A 113 14.94 2.53 -5.26
N TRP A 114 14.42 1.60 -4.46
CA TRP A 114 14.52 1.64 -3.00
C TRP A 114 14.33 0.24 -2.41
N THR A 115 15.03 -0.08 -1.34
CA THR A 115 14.85 -1.32 -0.59
C THR A 115 15.07 -1.12 0.90
N THR A 116 14.43 -1.93 1.73
CA THR A 116 14.83 -2.11 3.13
C THR A 116 16.08 -2.99 3.22
N ASP A 117 16.79 -2.90 4.35
CA ASP A 117 17.84 -3.83 4.74
C ASP A 117 17.49 -4.47 6.09
N VAL A 118 16.74 -5.58 6.03
CA VAL A 118 16.30 -6.32 7.22
C VAL A 118 17.40 -7.24 7.77
N ALA A 119 18.44 -7.54 7.00
CA ALA A 119 19.54 -8.40 7.46
C ALA A 119 20.32 -7.78 8.63
N GLY A 120 20.33 -6.45 8.76
CA GLY A 120 20.90 -5.73 9.92
C GLY A 120 20.05 -5.74 11.20
N ALA A 121 18.77 -6.13 11.14
CA ALA A 121 17.83 -6.02 12.28
C ALA A 121 17.73 -7.29 13.15
N ALA A 122 18.31 -8.41 12.72
CA ALA A 122 18.35 -9.67 13.49
C ALA A 122 19.27 -9.61 14.74
N GLY A 123 19.89 -8.46 15.01
CA GLY A 123 20.85 -8.24 16.09
C GLY A 123 20.33 -7.48 17.31
N PHE A 124 19.02 -7.30 17.49
CA PHE A 124 18.52 -6.85 18.79
C PHE A 124 18.40 -8.08 19.72
N PRO A 125 19.33 -8.29 20.68
CA PRO A 125 19.10 -9.32 21.68
C PRO A 125 17.81 -8.96 22.41
N ALA A 126 16.89 -9.92 22.49
CA ALA A 126 15.76 -9.84 23.39
C ALA A 126 16.33 -9.52 24.77
N THR A 127 16.07 -8.31 25.27
CA THR A 127 16.45 -7.94 26.63
C THR A 127 15.56 -8.77 27.53
N THR A 128 16.06 -9.95 27.93
CA THR A 128 15.51 -10.72 29.03
C THR A 128 15.65 -9.87 30.27
N GLY A 129 14.57 -9.18 30.63
CA GLY A 129 14.42 -8.57 31.94
C GLY A 129 14.42 -9.67 32.99
N LEU A 130 15.54 -9.81 33.69
CA LEU A 130 15.66 -10.62 34.90
C LEU A 130 16.52 -9.88 35.92
N ALA A 131 15.82 -9.50 37.00
CA ALA A 131 16.24 -9.34 38.40
C ALA A 131 16.98 -8.09 38.89
N ALA A 132 16.39 -7.58 39.98
CA ALA A 132 16.95 -6.94 41.18
C ALA A 132 17.36 -5.46 41.13
N GLU A 133 16.56 -4.59 41.75
CA GLU A 133 16.65 -4.26 43.19
C GLU A 133 15.25 -4.16 43.81
#